data_AF-A0A9D6IAS0-F1
#
_entry.id   AF-A0A9D6IAS0-F1
#
_cell.length_a   1.000
_cell.length_b   1.000
_cell.length_c   1.000
_cell.angle_alpha   90.00
_cell.angle_beta   90.00
_cell.angle_gamma   90.00
#
_symmetry.space_group_name_H-M   'P 1'
#
loop_
_entity.id
_entity.type
_entity.pdbx_description
1 polymer ?
#
loop_
_entity_poly.entity_id
_entity_poly.type
_entity_poly.pdbx_seq_one_letter_code
_entity_poly.pdbx_strand_id
1 'polypeptide(L)'
;MSAEQGPSVPRKFNISPKTPNEMLVSSLFYYKTREQISNDIVANTTEVAGGFDWEKIIGRHFALIHQGRRYIGRAAITFSVAQTIGSAAANMGWNMHSPEAVYMSGYHVLYVLKKTLRGFNQRIEDTEEGKRTFLNEEARLATLQKERTEAERLKRATAHLKNSLKEYAHQNLPYSQDDLYLKILQALIYIKGKRLSSSERKKVFELLRNNSLDQAFNILK
;
A
#
# COMPACT_ATOMS: atom_id res chain seq x y z
N MET A 1 20.61 0.55 -36.68
CA MET A 1 20.82 -0.80 -36.12
C MET A 1 20.02 -0.90 -34.84
N SER A 2 18.82 -1.48 -34.92
CA SER A 2 17.94 -1.66 -33.78
C SER A 2 18.37 -2.92 -33.05
N ALA A 3 18.90 -2.77 -31.82
CA ALA A 3 19.15 -3.91 -30.96
C ALA A 3 17.79 -4.49 -30.56
N GLU A 4 17.44 -5.65 -31.12
CA GLU A 4 16.34 -6.46 -30.66
C GLU A 4 16.57 -6.77 -29.17
N GLN A 5 15.79 -6.13 -28.30
CA GLN A 5 15.69 -6.53 -26.91
C GLN A 5 15.00 -7.89 -26.94
N GLY A 6 15.80 -8.96 -26.84
CA GLY A 6 15.30 -10.31 -26.64
C GLY A 6 14.34 -10.35 -25.44
N PRO A 7 13.44 -11.34 -25.38
CA PRO A 7 12.42 -11.41 -24.33
C PRO A 7 13.09 -11.35 -22.95
N SER A 8 12.78 -10.30 -22.19
CA SER A 8 13.28 -10.12 -20.83
C SER A 8 12.79 -11.30 -19.98
N VAL A 9 13.73 -12.05 -19.38
CA VAL A 9 13.40 -13.13 -18.45
C VAL A 9 12.45 -12.58 -17.37
N PRO A 10 11.27 -13.19 -17.16
CA PRO A 10 10.32 -12.72 -16.16
C PRO A 10 10.96 -12.66 -14.77
N ARG A 11 10.81 -11.55 -14.06
CA ARG A 11 11.34 -11.41 -12.71
C ARG A 11 10.63 -12.41 -11.79
N LYS A 12 11.40 -13.23 -11.05
CA LYS A 12 10.85 -14.08 -9.99
C LYS A 12 10.68 -13.28 -8.70
N PHE A 13 9.50 -13.37 -8.09
CA PHE A 13 9.22 -12.75 -6.79
C PHE A 13 9.42 -13.77 -5.66
N ASN A 14 10.39 -13.50 -4.79
CA ASN A 14 10.70 -14.37 -3.66
C ASN A 14 9.91 -13.92 -2.43
N ILE A 15 8.63 -14.30 -2.37
CA ILE A 15 7.75 -13.96 -1.25
C ILE A 15 7.98 -14.95 -0.10
N SER A 16 8.36 -14.43 1.07
CA SER A 16 8.59 -15.26 2.26
C SER A 16 7.26 -15.66 2.94
N PRO A 17 7.21 -16.82 3.63
CA PRO A 17 6.08 -17.18 4.50
C PRO A 17 5.83 -16.10 5.57
N LYS A 18 4.56 -15.86 5.85
CA LYS A 18 4.04 -14.79 6.73
C LYS A 18 2.84 -15.27 7.52
N THR A 19 2.28 -14.41 8.38
CA THR A 19 1.18 -14.73 9.30
C THR A 19 0.13 -15.63 8.63
N PRO A 20 -0.10 -16.83 9.19
CA PRO A 20 -1.02 -17.79 8.61
C PRO A 20 -2.48 -17.42 8.92
N ASN A 21 -3.40 -17.88 8.08
CA ASN A 21 -4.82 -17.54 8.17
C ASN A 21 -5.43 -17.93 9.53
N GLU A 22 -5.06 -19.07 10.08
CA GLU A 22 -5.56 -19.58 11.36
C GLU A 22 -5.29 -18.60 12.50
N MET A 23 -4.12 -17.95 12.46
CA MET A 23 -3.77 -16.89 13.41
C MET A 23 -4.62 -15.64 13.18
N LEU A 24 -4.89 -15.27 11.93
CA LEU A 24 -5.75 -14.11 11.62
C LEU A 24 -7.17 -14.34 12.15
N VAL A 25 -7.78 -15.50 11.89
CA VAL A 25 -9.15 -15.81 12.34
C VAL A 25 -9.28 -15.77 13.86
N SER A 26 -8.28 -16.28 14.58
CA SER A 26 -8.33 -16.42 16.05
C SER A 26 -7.90 -15.17 16.83
N SER A 27 -7.12 -14.25 16.23
CA SER A 27 -6.38 -13.23 17.00
C SER A 27 -6.31 -11.83 16.37
N LEU A 28 -6.99 -11.57 15.25
CA LEU A 28 -6.88 -10.30 14.50
C LEU A 28 -7.13 -9.02 15.32
N PHE A 29 -7.95 -9.10 16.36
CA PHE A 29 -8.28 -7.94 17.20
C PHE A 29 -7.17 -7.60 18.22
N TYR A 30 -6.25 -8.52 18.48
CA TYR A 30 -5.14 -8.26 19.39
C TYR A 30 -4.11 -7.33 18.76
N TYR A 31 -3.58 -6.41 19.56
CA TYR A 31 -2.58 -5.45 19.11
C TYR A 31 -1.34 -6.15 18.52
N LYS A 32 -0.83 -7.18 19.20
CA LYS A 32 0.34 -7.96 18.76
C LYS A 32 0.16 -8.58 17.36
N THR A 33 -1.03 -9.09 17.07
CA THR A 33 -1.36 -9.63 15.74
C THR A 33 -1.38 -8.53 14.69
N ARG A 34 -1.93 -7.35 15.01
CA ARG A 34 -1.91 -6.20 14.08
C ARG A 34 -0.49 -5.68 13.82
N GLU A 35 0.37 -5.69 14.84
CA GLU A 35 1.78 -5.35 14.69
C GLU A 35 2.51 -6.36 13.80
N GLN A 36 2.26 -7.66 13.99
CA GLN A 36 2.78 -8.69 13.10
C GLN A 36 2.31 -8.51 11.65
N ILE A 37 1.02 -8.23 11.43
CA ILE A 37 0.49 -7.95 10.08
C ILE A 37 1.13 -6.69 9.48
N SER A 38 1.40 -5.66 10.30
CA SER A 38 2.14 -4.49 9.81
C SER A 38 3.56 -4.87 9.37
N ASN A 39 4.24 -5.76 10.09
CA ASN A 39 5.56 -6.25 9.70
C ASN A 39 5.48 -7.02 8.37
N ASP A 40 4.47 -7.86 8.21
CA ASP A 40 4.19 -8.61 7.00
C ASP A 40 3.91 -7.71 5.79
N ILE A 41 3.15 -6.62 5.97
CA ILE A 41 2.86 -5.63 4.91
C ILE A 41 4.16 -4.98 4.41
N VAL A 42 5.05 -4.61 5.33
CA VAL A 42 6.34 -4.02 4.97
C VAL A 42 7.22 -5.04 4.25
N ALA A 43 7.32 -6.27 4.78
CA ALA A 43 8.08 -7.35 4.15
C ALA A 43 7.57 -7.66 2.74
N ASN A 44 6.24 -7.79 2.55
CA ASN A 44 5.61 -7.99 1.24
C ASN A 44 5.99 -6.88 0.26
N THR A 45 5.94 -5.62 0.69
CA THR A 45 6.30 -4.48 -0.15
C THR A 45 7.78 -4.55 -0.55
N THR A 46 8.66 -4.86 0.40
CA THR A 46 10.10 -4.98 0.17
C THR A 46 10.42 -6.11 -0.80
N GLU A 47 9.78 -7.26 -0.66
CA GLU A 47 9.99 -8.43 -1.53
C GLU A 47 9.44 -8.22 -2.95
N VAL A 48 8.29 -7.55 -3.07
CA VAL A 48 7.70 -7.24 -4.39
C VAL A 48 8.54 -6.20 -5.13
N ALA A 49 8.90 -5.10 -4.49
CA ALA A 49 9.55 -4.02 -5.20
C ALA A 49 11.07 -4.17 -5.22
N GLY A 50 11.72 -4.51 -4.10
CA GLY A 50 13.18 -4.49 -3.98
C GLY A 50 13.76 -3.11 -4.36
N GLY A 51 15.09 -3.02 -4.50
CA GLY A 51 15.79 -1.88 -5.11
C GLY A 51 15.79 -0.55 -4.31
N PHE A 52 15.00 -0.45 -3.25
CA PHE A 52 14.95 0.70 -2.35
C PHE A 52 14.99 0.24 -0.90
N ASP A 53 15.51 1.10 -0.02
CA ASP A 53 15.39 0.96 1.43
C ASP A 53 13.95 1.31 1.86
N TRP A 54 13.07 0.32 1.69
CA TRP A 54 11.64 0.45 1.98
C TRP A 54 11.36 0.70 3.45
N GLU A 55 12.14 0.12 4.38
CA GLU A 55 12.05 0.42 5.80
C GLU A 55 12.23 1.91 6.07
N LYS A 56 13.27 2.51 5.49
CA LYS A 56 13.55 3.94 5.66
C LYS A 56 12.52 4.83 4.96
N ILE A 57 12.01 4.43 3.78
CA ILE A 57 10.94 5.17 3.10
C ILE A 57 9.68 5.15 3.96
N ILE A 58 9.26 3.97 4.42
CA ILE A 58 8.05 3.80 5.22
C ILE A 58 8.19 4.51 6.57
N GLY A 59 9.31 4.28 7.26
CA GLY A 59 9.63 4.88 8.56
C GLY A 59 9.72 6.42 8.55
N ARG A 60 9.87 7.07 7.39
CA ARG A 60 9.89 8.53 7.30
C ARG A 60 8.55 9.13 6.85
N HIS A 61 7.85 8.44 5.96
CA HIS A 61 6.76 9.05 5.19
C HIS A 61 5.37 8.56 5.56
N PHE A 62 5.28 7.48 6.33
CA PHE A 62 4.01 6.97 6.79
C PHE A 62 3.73 7.60 8.13
N ALA A 63 2.78 8.53 8.17
CA ALA A 63 2.35 9.17 9.40
C ALA A 63 0.82 9.12 9.51
N LEU A 64 0.33 8.83 10.72
CA LEU A 64 -1.08 8.81 11.05
C LEU A 64 -1.28 9.48 12.41
N ILE A 65 -2.34 10.29 12.53
CA ILE A 65 -2.83 10.74 13.83
C ILE A 65 -3.97 9.82 14.23
N HIS A 66 -3.84 9.14 15.37
CA HIS A 66 -4.86 8.26 15.92
C HIS A 66 -5.03 8.58 17.41
N GLN A 67 -6.26 8.89 17.83
CA GLN A 67 -6.58 9.26 19.22
C GLN A 67 -5.67 10.37 19.77
N GLY A 68 -5.43 11.43 18.98
CA GLY A 68 -4.58 12.56 19.37
C GLY A 68 -3.06 12.29 19.34
N ARG A 69 -2.62 11.05 19.14
CA ARG A 69 -1.20 10.69 19.04
C ARG A 69 -0.75 10.51 17.60
N ARG A 70 0.43 11.03 17.27
CA ARG A 70 1.09 10.81 15.99
C ARG A 70 1.89 9.51 16.01
N TYR A 71 1.60 8.62 15.06
CA TYR A 71 2.31 7.38 14.79
C TYR A 71 3.06 7.50 13.46
N ILE A 72 4.21 6.86 13.37
CA ILE A 72 5.08 6.89 12.18
C ILE A 72 5.49 5.47 11.78
N GLY A 73 5.72 5.23 10.49
CA GLY A 73 6.25 3.98 9.96
C GLY A 73 5.30 2.79 10.19
N ARG A 74 5.85 1.67 10.63
CA ARG A 74 5.10 0.44 10.95
C ARG A 74 3.98 0.70 11.95
N ALA A 75 4.22 1.51 12.98
CA ALA A 75 3.15 1.86 13.93
C ALA A 75 1.98 2.57 13.24
N ALA A 76 2.24 3.45 12.26
CA ALA A 76 1.17 4.08 11.48
C ALA A 76 0.39 3.04 10.65
N ILE A 77 1.07 2.05 10.06
CA ILE A 77 0.45 0.94 9.30
C ILE A 77 -0.43 0.06 10.20
N THR A 78 0.03 -0.26 11.41
CA THR A 78 -0.71 -1.02 12.42
C THR A 78 -2.10 -0.42 12.68
N PHE A 79 -2.16 0.91 12.83
CA PHE A 79 -3.40 1.62 13.12
C PHE A 79 -4.19 2.03 11.87
N SER A 80 -3.54 2.16 10.71
CA SER A 80 -4.22 2.59 9.47
C SER A 80 -4.91 1.45 8.74
N VAL A 81 -4.23 0.32 8.55
CA VAL A 81 -4.60 -0.65 7.52
C VAL A 81 -4.40 -2.11 7.90
N ALA A 82 -3.53 -2.42 8.87
CA ALA A 82 -3.18 -3.80 9.21
C ALA A 82 -4.40 -4.64 9.55
N GLN A 83 -5.32 -4.09 10.36
CA GLN A 83 -6.56 -4.79 10.69
C GLN A 83 -7.46 -5.02 9.47
N THR A 84 -7.47 -4.12 8.49
CA THR A 84 -8.33 -4.22 7.32
C THR A 84 -7.82 -5.29 6.35
N ILE A 85 -6.52 -5.28 6.05
CA ILE A 85 -5.88 -6.32 5.21
C ILE A 85 -5.98 -7.68 5.91
N GLY A 86 -5.66 -7.74 7.21
CA GLY A 86 -5.80 -8.95 8.00
C GLY A 86 -7.24 -9.48 8.05
N SER A 87 -8.24 -8.59 8.10
CA SER A 87 -9.66 -8.99 8.04
C SER A 87 -10.03 -9.55 6.68
N ALA A 88 -9.58 -8.93 5.59
CA ALA A 88 -9.83 -9.45 4.25
C ALA A 88 -9.20 -10.84 4.09
N ALA A 89 -7.94 -10.98 4.50
CA ALA A 89 -7.24 -12.26 4.46
C ALA A 89 -7.93 -13.34 5.33
N ALA A 90 -8.29 -13.01 6.58
CA ALA A 90 -9.04 -13.90 7.47
C ALA A 90 -10.35 -14.39 6.81
N ASN A 91 -11.13 -13.48 6.24
CA ASN A 91 -12.41 -13.83 5.62
C ASN A 91 -12.25 -14.63 4.32
N MET A 92 -11.15 -14.46 3.60
CA MET A 92 -10.95 -15.14 2.32
C MET A 92 -10.15 -16.44 2.43
N GLY A 93 -9.73 -16.84 3.64
CA GLY A 93 -8.88 -18.01 3.83
C GLY A 93 -7.44 -17.79 3.38
N TRP A 94 -6.99 -16.54 3.29
CA TRP A 94 -5.66 -16.19 2.82
C TRP A 94 -4.64 -16.08 3.96
N ASN A 95 -3.42 -16.55 3.71
CA ASN A 95 -2.25 -16.17 4.48
C ASN A 95 -1.78 -14.77 4.08
N MET A 96 -1.00 -14.11 4.93
CA MET A 96 -0.42 -12.79 4.61
C MET A 96 0.61 -12.79 3.48
N HIS A 97 1.05 -13.97 3.01
CA HIS A 97 1.91 -14.16 1.85
C HIS A 97 1.14 -14.62 0.59
N SER A 98 -0.19 -14.69 0.64
CA SER A 98 -1.02 -14.91 -0.56
C SER A 98 -0.83 -13.79 -1.58
N PRO A 99 -0.99 -14.06 -2.89
CA PRO A 99 -0.88 -13.04 -3.93
C PRO A 99 -1.74 -11.80 -3.68
N GLU A 100 -2.97 -11.97 -3.21
CA GLU A 100 -3.90 -10.90 -2.89
C GLU A 100 -3.40 -10.04 -1.72
N ALA A 101 -2.98 -10.67 -0.62
CA ALA A 101 -2.47 -9.94 0.55
C ALA A 101 -1.17 -9.19 0.23
N VAL A 102 -0.29 -9.79 -0.59
CA VAL A 102 0.95 -9.17 -1.07
C VAL A 102 0.65 -7.95 -1.94
N TYR A 103 -0.25 -8.10 -2.91
CA TYR A 103 -0.69 -6.99 -3.77
C TYR A 103 -1.32 -5.86 -2.96
N MET A 104 -2.25 -6.18 -2.05
CA MET A 104 -2.90 -5.19 -1.18
C MET A 104 -1.89 -4.45 -0.29
N SER A 105 -0.89 -5.17 0.23
CA SER A 105 0.20 -4.59 1.04
C SER A 105 0.98 -3.54 0.26
N GLY A 106 1.49 -3.90 -0.92
CA GLY A 106 2.24 -2.98 -1.75
C GLY A 106 1.38 -1.84 -2.30
N TYR A 107 0.12 -2.09 -2.65
CA TYR A 107 -0.79 -1.05 -3.12
C TYR A 107 -1.08 -0.01 -2.04
N HIS A 108 -1.28 -0.43 -0.78
CA HIS A 108 -1.42 0.52 0.33
C HIS A 108 -0.18 1.42 0.42
N VAL A 109 1.02 0.83 0.33
CA VAL A 109 2.25 1.60 0.37
C VAL A 109 2.30 2.59 -0.81
N LEU A 110 1.99 2.14 -2.02
CA LEU A 110 1.94 2.97 -3.22
C LEU A 110 0.97 4.15 -3.06
N TYR A 111 -0.21 3.92 -2.48
CA TYR A 111 -1.19 4.97 -2.21
C TYR A 111 -0.61 6.05 -1.29
N VAL A 112 0.01 5.65 -0.18
CA VAL A 112 0.62 6.59 0.77
C VAL A 112 1.76 7.36 0.12
N LEU A 113 2.62 6.71 -0.67
CA LEU A 113 3.71 7.41 -1.39
C LEU A 113 3.17 8.46 -2.36
N LYS A 114 2.12 8.14 -3.13
CA LYS A 114 1.48 9.11 -4.03
C LYS A 114 0.91 10.31 -3.26
N LYS A 115 0.27 10.06 -2.11
CA LYS A 115 -0.26 11.12 -1.25
C LYS A 115 0.85 12.00 -0.70
N THR A 116 1.93 11.39 -0.20
CA THR A 116 3.09 12.11 0.34
C THR A 116 3.81 12.92 -0.74
N LEU A 117 4.01 12.34 -1.93
CA LEU A 117 4.59 13.04 -3.09
C LEU A 117 3.77 14.26 -3.49
N ARG A 118 2.44 14.12 -3.58
CA ARG A 118 1.54 15.27 -3.84
C ARG A 118 1.72 16.37 -2.80
N GLY A 119 1.85 16.00 -1.52
CA GLY A 119 2.09 16.95 -0.44
C GLY A 119 3.46 17.65 -0.54
N PHE A 120 4.50 16.97 -1.02
CA PHE A 120 5.78 17.61 -1.31
C PHE A 120 5.69 18.57 -2.50
N ASN A 121 5.05 18.17 -3.59
CA ASN A 121 4.87 19.03 -4.77
C ASN A 121 4.11 20.31 -4.40
N GLN A 122 3.02 20.20 -3.63
CA GLN A 122 2.28 21.38 -3.16
C GLN A 122 3.16 22.30 -2.30
N ARG A 123 3.97 21.73 -1.40
CA ARG A 123 4.88 22.53 -0.55
C ARG A 123 5.97 23.25 -1.34
N ILE A 124 6.45 22.64 -2.43
CA ILE A 124 7.40 23.24 -3.37
C ILE A 124 6.73 24.41 -4.08
N GLU A 125 5.55 24.20 -4.69
CA GLU A 125 4.75 25.24 -5.34
C GLU A 125 4.45 26.41 -4.38
N ASP A 126 3.97 26.11 -3.17
CA ASP A 126 3.66 27.13 -2.16
C ASP A 126 4.92 27.93 -1.75
N THR A 127 6.11 27.34 -1.83
CA THR A 127 7.38 28.03 -1.53
C THR A 127 7.83 28.91 -2.69
N GLU A 128 7.61 28.46 -3.93
CA GLU A 128 7.95 29.19 -5.15
C GLU A 128 7.01 30.38 -5.36
N GLU A 129 5.73 30.24 -5.02
CA GLU A 129 4.71 31.30 -5.09
C GLU A 129 4.72 32.24 -3.88
N GLY A 130 5.63 32.05 -2.92
CA GLY A 130 5.76 32.92 -1.74
C GLY A 130 4.64 32.78 -0.70
N LYS A 131 3.87 31.68 -0.73
CA LYS A 131 2.79 31.39 0.22
C LYS A 131 3.28 30.92 1.60
N ARG A 132 4.56 30.57 1.71
CA ARG A 132 5.20 30.10 2.96
C ARG A 132 6.20 31.14 3.47
N THR A 133 6.16 31.40 4.78
CA THR A 133 7.08 32.32 5.46
C THR A 133 8.38 31.62 5.85
N PHE A 134 9.50 32.29 5.63
CA PHE A 134 10.84 31.83 6.00
C PHE A 134 11.59 32.94 6.72
N LEU A 135 12.57 32.57 7.55
CA LEU A 135 13.39 33.52 8.32
C LEU A 135 14.31 34.35 7.41
N ASN A 136 14.82 33.75 6.34
CA ASN A 136 15.66 34.38 5.34
C ASN A 136 15.63 33.57 4.03
N GLU A 137 16.24 34.13 2.98
CA GLU A 137 16.28 33.53 1.65
C GLU A 137 17.09 32.22 1.62
N GLU A 138 18.16 32.13 2.40
CA GLU A 138 18.96 30.91 2.51
C GLU A 138 18.15 29.73 3.06
N ALA A 139 17.35 29.96 4.11
CA ALA A 139 16.44 28.96 4.69
C ALA A 139 15.35 28.53 3.70
N ARG A 140 14.85 29.46 2.88
CA ARG A 140 13.90 29.17 1.80
C ARG A 140 14.54 28.23 0.77
N LEU A 141 15.72 28.58 0.27
CA LEU A 141 16.46 27.78 -0.73
C LEU A 141 16.83 26.39 -0.20
N ALA A 142 17.32 26.30 1.04
CA ALA A 142 17.65 25.04 1.69
C ALA A 142 16.42 24.13 1.86
N THR A 143 15.28 24.70 2.25
CA THR A 143 14.01 23.97 2.37
C THR A 143 13.54 23.47 1.01
N LEU A 144 13.55 24.34 -0.01
CA LEU A 144 13.14 24.02 -1.37
C LEU A 144 13.99 22.89 -1.95
N GLN A 145 15.32 22.95 -1.77
CA GLN A 145 16.23 21.91 -2.25
C GLN A 145 15.98 20.56 -1.56
N LYS A 146 15.75 20.58 -0.24
CA LYS A 146 15.42 19.36 0.53
C LYS A 146 14.10 18.75 0.06
N GLU A 147 13.08 19.55 -0.15
CA GLU A 147 11.76 19.09 -0.60
C GLU A 147 11.81 18.55 -2.02
N ARG A 148 12.51 19.22 -2.95
CA ARG A 148 12.72 18.72 -4.32
C ARG A 148 13.47 17.38 -4.35
N THR A 149 14.54 17.27 -3.57
CA THR A 149 15.32 16.03 -3.47
C THR A 149 14.46 14.88 -2.96
N GLU A 150 13.64 15.13 -1.94
CA GLU A 150 12.75 14.12 -1.38
C GLU A 150 11.59 13.77 -2.33
N ALA A 151 11.02 14.75 -3.03
CA ALA A 151 9.99 14.55 -4.04
C ALA A 151 10.49 13.65 -5.18
N GLU A 152 11.68 13.92 -5.72
CA GLU A 152 12.27 13.09 -6.78
C GLU A 152 12.61 11.66 -6.29
N ARG A 153 13.08 11.52 -5.04
CA ARG A 153 13.26 10.20 -4.43
C ARG A 153 11.94 9.43 -4.34
N LEU A 154 10.88 10.07 -3.86
CA LEU A 154 9.55 9.47 -3.74
C LEU A 154 8.92 9.17 -5.09
N LYS A 155 9.13 10.01 -6.10
CA LYS A 155 8.67 9.80 -7.49
C LYS A 155 9.30 8.54 -8.09
N ARG A 156 10.61 8.35 -7.94
CA ARG A 156 11.30 7.12 -8.39
C ARG A 156 10.80 5.89 -7.66
N ALA A 157 10.71 5.95 -6.32
CA ALA A 157 10.18 4.84 -5.52
C ALA A 157 8.72 4.50 -5.90
N THR A 158 7.87 5.51 -6.11
CA THR A 158 6.48 5.35 -6.53
C THR A 158 6.38 4.67 -7.90
N ALA A 159 7.16 5.13 -8.88
CA ALA A 159 7.19 4.53 -10.21
C ALA A 159 7.66 3.08 -10.17
N HIS A 160 8.74 2.81 -9.42
CA HIS A 160 9.29 1.47 -9.25
C HIS A 160 8.31 0.49 -8.60
N LEU A 161 7.68 0.89 -7.49
CA LEU A 161 6.67 0.08 -6.81
C LEU A 161 5.43 -0.12 -7.68
N LYS A 162 4.97 0.91 -8.41
CA LYS A 162 3.85 0.79 -9.35
C LYS A 162 4.14 -0.25 -10.43
N ASN A 163 5.33 -0.22 -11.03
CA ASN A 163 5.72 -1.16 -12.08
C ASN A 163 5.88 -2.57 -11.51
N SER A 164 6.55 -2.71 -10.36
CA SER A 164 6.71 -4.00 -9.68
C SER A 164 5.37 -4.62 -9.30
N LEU A 165 4.40 -3.82 -8.82
CA LEU A 165 3.05 -4.31 -8.51
C LEU A 165 2.26 -4.70 -9.76
N LYS A 166 2.43 -3.99 -10.87
CA LYS A 166 1.79 -4.35 -12.15
C LYS A 166 2.32 -5.70 -12.65
N GLU A 167 3.64 -5.87 -12.62
CA GLU A 167 4.28 -7.14 -12.99
C GLU A 167 3.87 -8.27 -12.03
N TYR A 168 3.91 -8.02 -10.73
CA TYR A 168 3.51 -8.98 -9.70
C TYR A 168 2.06 -9.44 -9.89
N ALA A 169 1.15 -8.48 -10.07
CA ALA A 169 -0.26 -8.75 -10.32
C ALA A 169 -0.42 -9.64 -11.54
N HIS A 170 0.19 -9.27 -12.67
CA HIS A 170 0.12 -10.02 -13.92
C HIS A 170 0.56 -11.49 -13.75
N GLN A 171 1.64 -11.74 -13.01
CA GLN A 171 2.23 -13.07 -12.85
C GLN A 171 1.56 -13.94 -11.76
N ASN A 172 1.01 -13.34 -10.70
CA ASN A 172 0.64 -14.09 -9.49
C ASN A 172 -0.85 -14.03 -9.14
N LEU A 173 -1.62 -13.05 -9.63
CA LEU A 173 -3.05 -12.97 -9.32
C LEU A 173 -3.88 -13.81 -10.30
N PRO A 174 -4.88 -14.57 -9.82
CA PRO A 174 -5.67 -15.49 -10.66
C PRO A 174 -6.49 -14.76 -11.74
N TYR A 175 -6.93 -13.53 -11.46
CA TYR A 175 -7.71 -12.70 -12.38
C TYR A 175 -6.96 -11.41 -12.71
N SER A 176 -5.66 -11.51 -12.97
CA SER A 176 -4.79 -10.34 -13.19
C SER A 176 -5.13 -9.51 -14.43
N GLN A 177 -5.83 -10.12 -15.40
CA GLN A 177 -6.36 -9.45 -16.59
C GLN A 177 -7.71 -8.76 -16.34
N ASP A 178 -8.37 -9.07 -15.22
CA ASP A 178 -9.63 -8.45 -14.85
C ASP A 178 -9.36 -7.20 -14.00
N ASP A 179 -9.50 -6.05 -14.65
CA ASP A 179 -9.41 -4.73 -14.00
C ASP A 179 -10.37 -4.60 -12.80
N LEU A 180 -11.51 -5.31 -12.83
CA LEU A 180 -12.47 -5.31 -11.75
C LEU A 180 -11.91 -5.99 -10.49
N TYR A 181 -11.24 -7.14 -10.66
CA TYR A 181 -10.62 -7.86 -9.56
C TYR A 181 -9.59 -6.99 -8.83
N LEU A 182 -8.73 -6.30 -9.59
CA LEU A 182 -7.75 -5.38 -9.01
C LEU A 182 -8.42 -4.22 -8.28
N LYS A 183 -9.48 -3.64 -8.84
CA LYS A 183 -10.25 -2.56 -8.18
C LYS A 183 -10.90 -3.03 -6.89
N ILE A 184 -11.41 -4.26 -6.84
CA ILE A 184 -11.95 -4.88 -5.62
C ILE A 184 -10.86 -4.99 -4.56
N LEU A 185 -9.70 -5.57 -4.88
CA LEU A 185 -8.59 -5.70 -3.92
C LEU A 185 -8.16 -4.34 -3.37
N GLN A 186 -8.09 -3.31 -4.23
CA GLN A 186 -7.78 -1.94 -3.81
C GLN A 186 -8.86 -1.34 -2.90
N ALA A 187 -10.15 -1.60 -3.19
CA ALA A 187 -11.27 -1.13 -2.39
C ALA A 187 -11.34 -1.81 -1.02
N LEU A 188 -10.99 -3.09 -0.93
CA LEU A 188 -10.96 -3.85 0.32
C LEU A 188 -10.02 -3.23 1.36
N ILE A 189 -8.88 -2.67 0.94
CA ILE A 189 -7.88 -2.01 1.83
C ILE A 189 -8.51 -0.90 2.68
N TYR A 190 -9.54 -0.23 2.15
CA TYR A 190 -10.19 0.92 2.77
C TYR A 190 -11.67 0.65 3.11
N ILE A 191 -12.11 -0.61 3.15
CA ILE A 191 -13.51 -0.97 3.39
C ILE A 191 -14.06 -0.44 4.71
N LYS A 192 -13.21 -0.28 5.74
CA LYS A 192 -13.60 0.31 7.03
C LYS A 192 -13.89 1.81 6.96
N GLY A 193 -13.30 2.52 6.01
CA GLY A 193 -13.59 3.93 5.76
C GLY A 193 -14.87 4.14 4.96
N LYS A 194 -15.45 3.07 4.38
CA LYS A 194 -16.72 3.13 3.66
C LYS A 194 -17.87 3.06 4.65
N ARG A 195 -18.98 3.76 4.35
CA ARG A 195 -20.22 3.74 5.14
C ARG A 195 -21.00 2.44 4.91
N LEU A 196 -20.33 1.30 5.04
CA LEU A 196 -20.93 -0.03 4.89
C LEU A 196 -21.27 -0.59 6.26
N SER A 197 -22.49 -1.09 6.38
CA SER A 197 -22.95 -1.89 7.51
C SER A 197 -22.13 -3.17 7.66
N SER A 198 -22.23 -3.81 8.82
CA SER A 198 -21.58 -5.10 9.05
C SER A 198 -22.13 -6.22 8.15
N SER A 199 -23.42 -6.17 7.79
CA SER A 199 -24.03 -7.13 6.86
C SER A 199 -23.51 -6.94 5.43
N GLU A 200 -23.40 -5.70 4.94
CA GLU A 200 -22.85 -5.41 3.61
C GLU A 200 -21.40 -5.88 3.49
N ARG A 201 -20.58 -5.67 4.52
CA ARG A 201 -19.20 -6.16 4.54
C ARG A 201 -19.10 -7.68 4.47
N LYS A 202 -19.97 -8.40 5.21
CA LYS A 202 -20.05 -9.87 5.11
C LYS A 202 -20.47 -10.31 3.71
N LYS A 203 -21.50 -9.67 3.16
CA LYS A 203 -22.00 -9.95 1.81
C LYS A 203 -20.92 -9.74 0.74
N VAL A 204 -20.08 -8.72 0.86
CA VAL A 204 -18.93 -8.54 -0.03
C VAL A 204 -18.03 -9.78 -0.03
N PHE A 205 -17.61 -10.25 1.15
CA PHE A 205 -16.74 -11.44 1.22
C PHE A 205 -17.42 -12.71 0.70
N GLU A 206 -18.71 -12.90 0.96
CA GLU A 206 -19.50 -14.01 0.41
C GLU A 206 -19.53 -13.98 -1.12
N LEU A 207 -19.81 -12.81 -1.71
CA LEU A 207 -19.83 -12.63 -3.16
C LEU A 207 -18.45 -12.89 -3.77
N LEU A 208 -17.37 -12.46 -3.12
CA LEU A 208 -16.01 -12.72 -3.59
C LEU A 208 -15.66 -14.21 -3.56
N ARG A 209 -16.04 -14.94 -2.50
CA ARG A 209 -15.84 -16.40 -2.43
C ARG A 209 -16.61 -17.14 -3.53
N ASN A 210 -17.77 -16.61 -3.92
CA ASN A 210 -18.61 -17.15 -5.00
C ASN A 210 -18.26 -16.57 -6.38
N ASN A 211 -17.10 -15.92 -6.54
CA ASN A 211 -16.63 -15.31 -7.79
C ASN A 211 -17.60 -14.30 -8.43
N SER A 212 -18.47 -13.67 -7.63
CA SER A 212 -19.47 -12.69 -8.06
C SER A 212 -18.89 -11.27 -8.01
N LEU A 213 -17.85 -11.01 -8.82
CA LEU A 213 -17.03 -9.79 -8.74
C LEU A 213 -17.83 -8.50 -8.96
N ASP A 214 -18.71 -8.44 -9.96
CA ASP A 214 -19.52 -7.24 -10.25
C ASP A 214 -20.40 -6.83 -9.06
N GLN A 215 -21.06 -7.81 -8.44
CA GLN A 215 -21.92 -7.57 -7.29
C GLN A 215 -21.12 -7.12 -6.08
N ALA A 216 -19.95 -7.74 -5.84
CA ALA A 216 -19.06 -7.33 -4.77
C ALA A 216 -18.55 -5.90 -4.99
N PHE A 217 -18.15 -5.56 -6.21
CA PHE A 217 -17.67 -4.23 -6.56
C PHE A 217 -18.77 -3.17 -6.43
N ASN A 218 -20.00 -3.48 -6.81
CA ASN A 218 -21.14 -2.56 -6.68
C ASN A 218 -21.42 -2.19 -5.21
N ILE A 219 -21.30 -3.14 -4.28
CA ILE A 219 -21.40 -2.84 -2.84
C ILE A 219 -20.19 -2.04 -2.37
N LEU A 220 -19.01 -2.34 -2.93
CA LEU A 220 -17.80 -1.64 -2.57
C LEU A 220 -17.71 -0.22 -3.13
N LYS A 221 -18.46 0.19 -4.15
CA LYS A 221 -18.35 1.52 -4.77
C LYS A 221 -18.64 2.64 -3.77
#